data_AF-R6K2L1-F1
#
_entry.id   AF-R6K2L1-F1
#
_cell.length_a   1.000
_cell.length_b   1.000
_cell.length_c   1.000
_cell.angle_alpha   90.00
_cell.angle_beta   90.00
_cell.angle_gamma   90.00
#
_symmetry.space_group_name_H-M   'P 1'
#
loop_
_entity.id
_entity.type
_entity.pdbx_description
1 polymer ?
#
loop_
_entity_poly.entity_id
_entity_poly.type
_entity_poly.pdbx_seq_one_letter_code
_entity_poly.pdbx_strand_id
1 'polypeptide(L)'
;MLKLTIKPGEFIDIGKDIRVVYSGGSEGNIHLLIDAPRELNIVRSKVLARNKEKEGKTASRFISSYYAESNLSPDTLNKIRRLIKEDKMSNKDNTQN
;
A
#
# COMPACT_ATOMS: atom_id res chain seq x y z
N MET A 1 2.57 -3.70 -11.18
CA MET A 1 2.75 -3.44 -9.74
C MET A 1 1.94 -4.47 -8.98
N LEU A 2 2.53 -5.16 -8.01
CA LEU A 2 1.85 -6.16 -7.21
C LEU A 2 1.29 -5.46 -5.95
N LYS A 3 -0.01 -5.57 -5.68
CA LYS A 3 -0.68 -5.02 -4.49
C LYS A 3 -0.92 -6.17 -3.51
N LEU A 4 -0.36 -6.05 -2.31
CA LEU A 4 -0.50 -7.02 -1.22
C LEU A 4 -1.09 -6.32 0.01
N THR A 5 -1.87 -7.05 0.80
CA THR A 5 -2.42 -6.56 2.07
C THR A 5 -1.77 -7.33 3.21
N ILE A 6 -1.11 -6.62 4.13
CA ILE A 6 -0.41 -7.20 5.28
C ILE A 6 -0.74 -6.45 6.58
N LYS A 7 -0.69 -7.15 7.71
CA LYS A 7 -0.89 -6.62 9.07
C LYS A 7 0.43 -6.20 9.72
N PRO A 8 0.42 -5.30 10.72
CA PRO A 8 1.63 -5.00 11.48
C PRO A 8 2.26 -6.27 12.07
N GLY A 9 3.56 -6.44 11.88
CA GLY A 9 4.32 -7.64 12.22
C GLY A 9 4.52 -8.62 11.07
N GLU A 10 3.73 -8.53 9.99
CA GLU A 10 3.92 -9.34 8.79
C GLU A 10 5.02 -8.77 7.88
N PHE A 11 5.57 -9.61 7.01
CA PHE A 11 6.68 -9.26 6.14
C PHE A 11 6.49 -9.81 4.71
N ILE A 12 7.23 -9.21 3.79
CA ILE A 12 7.32 -9.63 2.39
C ILE A 12 8.79 -9.91 2.10
N ASP A 13 9.10 -11.11 1.62
CA ASP A 13 10.42 -11.46 1.11
C ASP A 13 10.48 -11.17 -0.40
N ILE A 14 11.53 -10.50 -0.85
CA ILE A 14 11.80 -10.18 -2.25
C ILE A 14 13.08 -10.90 -2.66
N GLY A 15 12.94 -11.94 -3.48
CA GLY A 15 14.07 -12.81 -3.79
C GLY A 15 14.53 -13.58 -2.56
N LYS A 16 15.84 -13.72 -2.38
CA LYS A 16 16.43 -14.47 -1.25
C LYS A 16 17.03 -13.59 -0.16
N ASP A 17 17.35 -12.34 -0.49
CA ASP A 17 18.24 -11.50 0.32
C ASP A 17 17.57 -10.24 0.86
N ILE A 18 16.30 -9.98 0.49
CA ILE A 18 15.59 -8.76 0.91
C ILE A 18 14.32 -9.14 1.67
N ARG A 19 14.16 -8.57 2.85
CA ARG A 19 12.93 -8.65 3.65
C ARG A 19 12.41 -7.27 3.99
N VAL A 20 11.11 -7.06 3.75
CA VAL A 20 10.41 -5.84 4.12
C VAL A 20 9.37 -6.17 5.18
N VAL A 21 9.55 -5.65 6.39
CA VAL A 21 8.62 -5.85 7.52
C VAL A 21 7.75 -4.62 7.67
N TYR A 22 6.43 -4.83 7.76
CA TYR A 22 5.51 -3.77 8.12
C TYR A 22 5.41 -3.68 9.64
N SER A 23 6.00 -2.64 10.24
CA SER A 23 6.00 -2.49 11.71
C SER A 23 4.78 -1.72 12.24
N GLY A 24 3.85 -1.33 11.37
CA GLY A 24 2.72 -0.46 11.70
C GLY A 24 2.96 0.99 11.30
N GLY A 25 2.37 1.93 12.04
CA GLY A 25 2.46 3.37 11.77
C GLY A 25 1.22 4.10 12.27
N SER A 26 1.24 5.43 12.19
CA SER A 26 0.15 6.30 12.64
C SER A 26 0.06 7.54 11.75
N GLU A 27 -1.08 8.23 11.81
CA GLU A 27 -1.28 9.54 11.18
C GLU A 27 -0.99 9.56 9.66
N GLY A 28 -1.38 8.48 8.97
CA GLY A 28 -1.15 8.35 7.53
C GLY A 28 0.29 8.01 7.14
N ASN A 29 1.18 7.80 8.11
CA ASN A 29 2.53 7.30 7.88
C ASN A 29 2.59 5.79 8.13
N ILE A 30 3.37 5.10 7.31
CA ILE A 30 3.73 3.71 7.51
C ILE A 30 5.20 3.61 7.91
N HIS A 31 5.51 2.70 8.82
CA HIS A 31 6.87 2.35 9.21
C HIS A 31 7.21 1.00 8.58
N LEU A 32 8.26 0.99 7.78
CA LEU A 32 8.78 -0.20 7.13
C LEU A 32 10.21 -0.43 7.64
N LEU A 33 10.52 -1.67 7.99
CA LEU A 33 11.89 -2.10 8.25
C LEU A 33 12.36 -2.88 7.01
N ILE A 34 13.51 -2.54 6.48
CA ILE A 34 14.08 -3.20 5.31
C ILE A 34 15.40 -3.83 5.72
N ASP A 35 15.44 -5.15 5.68
CA ASP A 35 16.67 -5.93 5.78
C ASP A 35 17.14 -6.28 4.37
N ALA A 36 18.33 -5.83 3.99
CA ALA A 36 18.87 -5.97 2.65
C ALA A 36 20.40 -5.81 2.65
N PRO A 37 21.11 -6.40 1.67
CA PRO A 37 22.54 -6.20 1.46
C PRO A 37 22.91 -4.72 1.27
N ARG A 38 24.08 -4.32 1.79
CA ARG A 38 24.53 -2.92 1.82
C ARG A 38 24.87 -2.36 0.44
N GLU A 39 25.21 -3.23 -0.49
CA GLU A 39 25.46 -2.91 -1.90
C GLU A 39 24.20 -2.46 -2.63
N LEU A 40 23.01 -2.75 -2.11
CA LEU A 40 21.75 -2.29 -2.69
C LEU A 40 21.42 -0.87 -2.25
N ASN A 41 21.28 0.02 -3.22
CA ASN A 41 20.89 1.40 -2.96
C ASN A 41 19.38 1.50 -2.65
N ILE A 42 19.04 1.83 -1.41
CA ILE A 42 17.66 2.05 -0.96
C ILE A 42 17.45 3.54 -0.69
N VAL A 43 16.54 4.16 -1.44
CA VAL A 43 16.34 5.61 -1.43
C VAL A 43 14.85 5.97 -1.40
N ARG A 44 14.52 7.04 -0.67
CA ARG A 44 13.16 7.59 -0.64
C ARG A 44 12.85 8.33 -1.94
N SER A 45 11.60 8.23 -2.40
CA SER A 45 11.12 8.92 -3.61
C SER A 45 11.40 10.42 -3.61
N LYS A 46 11.21 11.10 -2.47
CA LYS A 46 11.49 12.54 -2.31
C LYS A 46 12.98 12.90 -2.51
N VAL A 47 13.90 11.99 -2.18
CA VAL A 47 15.34 12.20 -2.40
C VAL A 47 15.68 12.08 -3.88
N LEU A 48 15.12 11.06 -4.55
CA LEU A 48 15.27 10.87 -6.00
C LEU A 48 14.73 12.06 -6.81
N ALA A 49 13.59 12.63 -6.40
CA ALA A 49 12.99 13.79 -7.08
C ALA A 49 13.91 15.04 -7.06
N ARG A 50 14.62 15.28 -5.95
CA ARG A 50 15.55 16.41 -5.81
C ARG A 50 16.81 16.26 -6.65
N ASN A 51 17.28 15.02 -6.85
CA ASN A 51 18.51 14.75 -7.60
C ASN A 51 18.28 14.74 -9.12
N LYS A 52 17.03 14.49 -9.55
CA LYS A 52 16.62 14.54 -10.96
C LYS A 52 16.82 15.90 -11.63
N GLU A 53 16.71 16.99 -10.87
CA GLU A 53 16.95 18.35 -11.38
C GLU A 53 18.43 18.60 -11.73
N LYS A 54 19.33 17.78 -11.18
CA LYS A 54 20.79 17.93 -11.36
C LYS A 54 21.39 16.96 -12.38
N GLU A 55 20.86 15.75 -12.49
CA GLU A 55 21.43 14.69 -13.33
C GLU A 55 20.47 14.34 -14.48
N GLY A 56 20.64 15.05 -15.59
CA GLY A 56 19.98 14.70 -16.84
C GLY A 56 20.35 13.28 -17.28
N LYS A 57 19.32 12.46 -17.53
CA LYS A 57 19.35 11.12 -18.19
C LYS A 57 19.72 9.92 -17.31
N THR A 58 18.71 9.40 -16.60
CA THR A 58 18.10 8.07 -16.81
C THR A 58 17.09 7.91 -15.69
N ALA A 59 15.86 8.34 -15.95
CA ALA A 59 14.79 8.19 -14.99
C ALA A 59 14.57 6.69 -14.75
N SER A 60 15.03 6.16 -13.60
CA SER A 60 14.50 4.93 -13.00
C SER A 60 13.01 4.77 -13.34
N ARG A 61 12.67 3.59 -13.87
CA ARG A 61 11.30 3.20 -14.26
C ARG A 61 10.25 3.38 -13.15
N PHE A 62 10.71 3.61 -11.91
CA PHE A 62 9.90 3.79 -10.70
C PHE A 62 9.61 5.25 -10.34
N ILE A 63 9.92 6.22 -11.22
CA ILE A 63 9.66 7.66 -10.93
C ILE A 63 8.20 8.07 -11.24
N SER A 64 7.35 7.12 -11.64
CA SER A 64 5.91 7.36 -11.59
C SER A 64 5.47 7.40 -10.13
N SER A 65 5.07 8.58 -9.65
CA SER A 65 4.55 8.77 -8.30
C SER A 65 3.30 7.91 -8.12
N TYR A 66 3.38 6.91 -7.22
CA TYR A 66 2.17 6.23 -6.76
C TYR A 66 1.47 7.16 -5.77
N TYR A 67 0.33 7.71 -6.18
CA TYR A 67 -0.50 8.53 -5.30
C TYR A 67 -1.31 7.62 -4.38
N ALA A 68 -1.43 8.01 -3.11
CA ALA A 68 -2.34 7.36 -2.19
C ALA A 68 -3.75 7.37 -2.80
N GLU A 69 -4.43 6.22 -2.78
CA GLU A 69 -5.82 6.19 -3.21
C GLU A 69 -6.63 7.12 -2.32
N SER A 70 -7.44 7.98 -2.94
CA SER A 70 -8.32 8.90 -2.23
C SER A 70 -9.30 8.11 -1.38
N ASN A 71 -9.48 8.52 -0.13
CA ASN A 71 -10.54 7.99 0.71
C ASN A 71 -11.89 8.18 -0.02
N LEU A 72 -12.73 7.15 0.00
CA LEU A 72 -14.10 7.26 -0.50
C LEU A 72 -14.86 8.33 0.30
N SER A 73 -15.75 9.07 -0.37
CA SER A 73 -16.58 10.05 0.32
C SER A 73 -17.42 9.37 1.42
N PRO A 74 -17.76 10.09 2.51
CA PRO A 74 -18.59 9.56 3.58
C PRO A 74 -19.91 8.96 3.07
N ASP A 75 -20.54 9.63 2.09
CA ASP A 75 -21.78 9.17 1.46
C ASP A 75 -21.60 7.86 0.70
N THR A 76 -20.49 7.71 -0.02
CA THR A 76 -20.18 6.48 -0.75
C THR A 76 -19.95 5.31 0.21
N LEU A 77 -19.22 5.54 1.30
CA LEU A 77 -19.02 4.53 2.35
C LEU A 77 -20.34 4.12 3.01
N ASN A 78 -21.23 5.08 3.29
CA ASN A 78 -22.54 4.81 3.86
C ASN A 78 -23.41 3.98 2.90
N LYS A 79 -23.38 4.29 1.60
CA LYS A 79 -24.11 3.53 0.59
C LYS A 79 -23.59 2.10 0.48
N ILE A 80 -22.27 1.90 0.47
CA ILE A 80 -21.64 0.57 0.48
C ILE A 80 -22.07 -0.23 1.72
N ARG A 81 -22.01 0.38 2.91
CA ARG A 81 -22.46 -0.29 4.15
C ARG A 81 -23.93 -0.70 4.08
N ARG A 82 -24.79 0.16 3.50
CA ARG A 82 -26.22 -0.14 3.37
C ARG A 82 -26.45 -1.35 2.45
N LEU A 83 -25.81 -1.37 1.29
CA LEU A 83 -25.89 -2.49 0.34
C LEU A 83 -25.40 -3.80 0.96
N ILE A 84 -24.26 -3.80 1.66
CA ILE A 84 -23.75 -4.99 2.36
C ILE A 84 -24.74 -5.49 3.43
N LYS A 85 -25.44 -4.58 4.11
CA LYS A 85 -26.45 -4.95 5.11
C LYS A 85 -27.69 -5.55 4.45
N GLU A 86 -28.18 -4.94 3.36
CA GLU A 86 -29.30 -5.43 2.57
C GLU A 86 -29.02 -6.84 2.04
N ASP A 87 -27.84 -7.08 1.44
CA ASP A 87 -27.41 -8.41 0.96
C ASP A 87 -27.32 -9.45 2.08
N LYS A 88 -26.86 -9.06 3.28
CA LYS A 88 -26.81 -9.99 4.43
C LYS A 88 -28.19 -10.36 4.95
N MET A 89 -29.16 -9.46 4.87
CA MET A 89 -30.53 -9.71 5.31
C MET A 89 -31.26 -10.61 4.32
N SER A 90 -31.21 -10.29 3.04
CA SER A 90 -31.85 -11.09 1.98
C SER A 90 -31.30 -12.53 1.91
N ASN A 91 -30.01 -12.73 2.16
CA ASN A 91 -29.42 -14.07 2.18
C ASN A 91 -29.84 -14.88 3.43
N LYS A 92 -30.18 -14.21 4.52
CA LYS A 92 -30.66 -14.85 5.76
C LYS A 92 -32.11 -15.33 5.61
N ASP A 93 -32.93 -14.57 4.90
CA ASP A 93 -34.31 -14.92 4.59
C ASP A 93 -34.39 -16.13 3.62
N ASN A 94 -33.43 -16.26 2.69
CA ASN A 94 -33.34 -17.40 1.77
C ASN A 94 -32.85 -18.72 2.41
N THR A 95 -32.26 -18.69 3.62
CA THR A 95 -31.76 -19.90 4.29
C THR A 95 -32.81 -20.51 5.24
N GLN A 96 -33.96 -19.84 5.43
CA GLN A 96 -35.06 -20.31 6.29
C GLN A 96 -36.28 -20.86 5.52
N ASN A 97 -36.17 -21.02 4.19
CA ASN A 97 -37.18 -21.69 3.36
C ASN A 97 -36.68 -23.05 2.87
#